data_AF-K6VWK0-F1
#
_entry.id   AF-K6VWK0-F1
#
_cell.length_a   1.000
_cell.length_b   1.000
_cell.length_c   1.000
_cell.angle_alpha   90.00
_cell.angle_beta   90.00
_cell.angle_gamma   90.00
#
_symmetry.space_group_name_H-M   'P 1'
#
loop_
_entity.id
_entity.type
_entity.pdbx_description
1 polymer ?
#
loop_
_entity_poly.entity_id
_entity_poly.type
_entity_poly.pdbx_seq_one_letter_code
_entity_poly.pdbx_strand_id
1 'polypeptide(L)'
;MAADVGTAADLSARLANAESRLGTVHSELVELLADIDTAVGVGESAMAFRRGFGPASADASDLLCSAVARLAEHRRALTTGVESLASADADAAAAFEPGDPR
;
A
#
# COMPACT_ATOMS: atom_id res chain seq x y z
N MET A 1 -1.17 27.44 11.88
CA MET A 1 -0.03 26.52 11.76
C MET A 1 -0.19 25.88 10.41
N ALA A 2 0.66 26.21 9.44
CA ALA A 2 0.49 25.78 8.05
C ALA A 2 0.56 24.25 7.93
N ALA A 3 -0.12 23.68 6.94
CA ALA A 3 -0.01 22.28 6.60
C ALA A 3 1.46 21.91 6.29
N ASP A 4 2.03 20.92 6.97
CA ASP A 4 3.36 20.40 6.65
C ASP A 4 3.30 19.44 5.45
N VAL A 5 3.20 20.03 4.26
CA VAL A 5 3.17 19.33 2.98
C VAL A 5 4.47 18.54 2.75
N GLY A 6 5.59 19.00 3.31
CA GLY A 6 6.89 18.34 3.20
C GLY A 6 6.91 16.99 3.90
N THR A 7 6.48 16.95 5.17
CA THR A 7 6.37 15.69 5.93
C THR A 7 5.35 14.74 5.29
N ALA A 8 4.23 15.26 4.78
CA ALA A 8 3.25 14.45 4.06
C ALA A 8 3.81 13.81 2.79
N ALA A 9 4.59 14.55 2.01
CA ALA A 9 5.24 14.03 0.81
C ALA A 9 6.24 12.91 1.15
N ASP A 10 7.05 13.08 2.22
CA ASP A 10 7.96 12.03 2.69
C ASP A 10 7.20 10.75 3.10
N LEU A 11 6.15 10.89 3.91
CA LEU A 11 5.33 9.76 4.35
C LEU A 11 4.65 9.05 3.17
N SER A 12 4.13 9.80 2.19
CA SER A 12 3.53 9.23 0.98
C SER A 12 4.56 8.46 0.14
N ALA A 13 5.78 8.98 0.00
CA ALA A 13 6.88 8.30 -0.69
C ALA A 13 7.29 7.02 0.04
N ARG A 14 7.36 7.04 1.37
CA ARG A 14 7.68 5.86 2.20
C ARG A 14 6.59 4.79 2.10
N LEU A 15 5.31 5.18 2.07
CA LEU A 15 4.19 4.26 1.83
C LEU A 15 4.27 3.63 0.44
N ALA A 16 4.58 4.42 -0.60
CA ALA A 16 4.76 3.92 -1.96
C ALA A 16 5.94 2.93 -2.07
N ASN A 17 7.05 3.20 -1.35
CA ASN A 17 8.17 2.27 -1.28
C ASN A 17 7.78 0.95 -0.60
N ALA A 18 7.05 1.01 0.51
CA ALA A 18 6.56 -0.18 1.21
C ALA A 18 5.60 -1.00 0.33
N GLU A 19 4.70 -0.34 -0.40
CA GLU A 19 3.78 -0.95 -1.38
C GLU A 19 4.56 -1.74 -2.45
N SER A 20 5.59 -1.12 -3.06
CA SER A 20 6.44 -1.75 -4.07
C SER A 20 7.21 -2.96 -3.52
N ARG A 21 7.76 -2.85 -2.31
CA ARG A 21 8.50 -3.95 -1.66
C ARG A 21 7.60 -5.14 -1.35
N LEU A 22 6.39 -4.90 -0.85
CA LEU A 22 5.42 -5.97 -0.62
C LEU A 22 4.94 -6.61 -1.91
N GLY A 23 4.76 -5.83 -2.99
CA GLY A 23 4.45 -6.37 -4.31
C GLY A 23 5.56 -7.27 -4.86
N THR A 24 6.82 -6.91 -4.61
CA THR A 24 7.98 -7.75 -4.97
C THR A 24 7.97 -9.07 -4.19
N VAL A 25 7.82 -9.01 -2.86
CA VAL A 25 7.74 -10.20 -1.99
C VAL A 25 6.57 -11.10 -2.38
N HIS A 26 5.42 -10.53 -2.73
CA HIS A 26 4.27 -11.30 -3.21
C HIS A 26 4.57 -12.03 -4.52
N SER A 27 5.24 -11.37 -5.46
CA SER A 27 5.63 -11.98 -6.73
C SER A 27 6.63 -13.13 -6.52
N GLU A 28 7.65 -12.92 -5.69
CA GLU A 28 8.62 -13.96 -5.30
C GLU A 28 7.95 -15.16 -4.61
N LEU A 29 6.96 -14.90 -3.74
CA LEU A 29 6.19 -15.97 -3.10
C LEU A 29 5.42 -16.79 -4.14
N VAL A 30 4.72 -16.13 -5.07
CA VAL A 30 3.94 -16.82 -6.11
C VAL A 30 4.84 -17.68 -7.00
N GLU A 31 6.01 -17.17 -7.40
CA GLU A 31 7.01 -17.93 -8.16
C GLU A 31 7.50 -19.16 -7.38
N LEU A 32 7.88 -18.98 -6.10
CA LEU A 32 8.33 -20.08 -5.27
C LEU A 32 7.24 -21.15 -5.06
N LEU A 33 5.99 -20.74 -4.91
CA LEU A 33 4.86 -21.66 -4.80
C LEU A 33 4.66 -22.48 -6.08
N ALA A 34 4.84 -21.87 -7.25
CA ALA A 34 4.78 -22.56 -8.54
C ALA A 34 5.94 -23.55 -8.73
N ASP A 35 7.15 -23.18 -8.28
CA ASP A 35 8.31 -24.07 -8.29
C ASP A 35 8.10 -25.28 -7.36
N ILE A 36 7.54 -25.04 -6.17
CA ILE A 36 7.17 -26.11 -5.24
C ILE A 36 6.14 -27.05 -5.88
N ASP A 37 5.09 -26.53 -6.52
CA ASP A 37 4.06 -27.35 -7.17
C ASP A 37 4.67 -28.22 -8.28
N THR A 38 5.58 -27.65 -9.06
CA THR A 38 6.34 -28.35 -10.10
C THR A 38 7.22 -29.46 -9.51
N ALA A 39 7.95 -29.17 -8.42
CA ALA A 39 8.84 -30.12 -7.75
C ALA A 39 8.08 -31.27 -7.07
N VAL A 40 6.89 -31.00 -6.51
CA VAL A 40 6.04 -31.99 -5.84
C VAL A 40 5.45 -33.00 -6.84
N GLY A 41 5.27 -32.60 -8.11
CA GLY A 41 4.80 -33.49 -9.17
C GLY A 41 3.34 -33.93 -8.97
N VAL A 42 3.03 -35.18 -9.34
CA VAL A 42 1.65 -35.69 -9.42
C VAL A 42 1.44 -36.96 -8.59
N GLY A 43 0.18 -37.34 -8.34
CA GLY A 43 -0.21 -38.54 -7.59
C GLY A 43 -0.75 -38.25 -6.20
N GLU A 44 -1.07 -39.30 -5.43
CA GLU A 44 -1.71 -39.16 -4.10
C GLU A 44 -0.86 -38.38 -3.10
N SER A 45 0.45 -38.62 -3.05
CA SER A 45 1.35 -37.88 -2.15
C SER A 45 1.39 -36.38 -2.50
N ALA A 46 1.37 -36.04 -3.80
CA ALA A 46 1.29 -34.67 -4.25
C ALA A 46 -0.04 -34.00 -3.88
N MET A 47 -1.16 -34.73 -3.97
CA MET A 47 -2.47 -34.22 -3.54
C MET A 47 -2.52 -34.02 -2.02
N ALA A 48 -1.96 -34.94 -1.24
CA ALA A 48 -1.87 -34.83 0.21
C ALA A 48 -1.03 -33.61 0.63
N PHE A 49 0.11 -33.39 -0.03
CA PHE A 49 0.93 -32.19 0.15
C PHE A 49 0.13 -30.91 -0.13
N ARG A 50 -0.52 -30.82 -1.30
CA ARG A 50 -1.32 -29.64 -1.68
C ARG A 50 -2.47 -29.37 -0.72
N ARG A 51 -3.12 -30.40 -0.18
CA ARG A 51 -4.18 -30.23 0.83
C ARG A 51 -3.65 -29.68 2.16
N GLY A 52 -2.46 -30.08 2.58
CA GLY A 52 -1.84 -29.60 3.81
C GLY A 52 -1.22 -28.20 3.67
N PHE A 53 -0.62 -27.91 2.51
CA PHE A 53 0.17 -26.69 2.27
C PHE A 53 -0.61 -25.57 1.55
N GLY A 54 -1.59 -25.93 0.72
CA GLY A 54 -2.41 -25.00 -0.06
C GLY A 54 -3.11 -23.93 0.79
N PRO A 55 -3.73 -24.26 1.94
CA PRO A 55 -4.38 -23.24 2.77
C PRO A 55 -3.42 -22.18 3.28
N ALA A 56 -2.26 -22.57 3.83
CA ALA A 56 -1.29 -21.62 4.37
C ALA A 56 -0.66 -20.72 3.29
N SER A 57 -0.45 -21.26 2.08
CA SER A 57 0.07 -20.49 0.94
C SER A 57 -0.96 -19.51 0.37
N ALA A 58 -2.24 -19.90 0.31
CA ALA A 58 -3.34 -19.00 -0.04
C ALA A 58 -3.48 -17.87 1.00
N ASP A 59 -3.50 -18.20 2.29
CA ASP A 59 -3.60 -17.22 3.38
C ASP A 59 -2.45 -16.20 3.34
N ALA A 60 -1.21 -16.65 3.11
CA ALA A 60 -0.06 -15.76 2.99
C ALA A 60 -0.18 -14.79 1.80
N SER A 61 -0.66 -15.29 0.65
CA SER A 61 -0.85 -14.47 -0.56
C SER A 61 -1.97 -13.44 -0.35
N ASP A 62 -3.09 -13.85 0.26
CA ASP A 62 -4.22 -12.96 0.57
C ASP A 62 -3.84 -11.87 1.58
N LEU A 63 -3.02 -12.20 2.59
CA LEU A 63 -2.51 -11.23 3.56
C LEU A 63 -1.60 -10.18 2.90
N LEU A 64 -0.71 -10.59 2.00
CA LEU A 64 0.16 -9.68 1.26
C LEU A 64 -0.65 -8.76 0.35
N CYS A 65 -1.60 -9.32 -0.40
CA CYS A 65 -2.51 -8.55 -1.26
C CYS A 65 -3.31 -7.52 -0.45
N SER A 66 -3.86 -7.94 0.69
CA SER A 66 -4.61 -7.07 1.60
C SER A 66 -3.74 -5.95 2.19
N ALA A 67 -2.50 -6.25 2.55
CA ALA A 67 -1.56 -5.26 3.08
C ALA A 67 -1.21 -4.19 2.02
N VAL A 68 -0.94 -4.60 0.78
CA VAL A 68 -0.69 -3.70 -0.34
C VAL A 68 -1.91 -2.79 -0.58
N ALA A 69 -3.11 -3.35 -0.63
CA ALA A 69 -4.34 -2.58 -0.83
C ALA A 69 -4.55 -1.52 0.26
N ARG A 70 -4.34 -1.89 1.54
CA ARG A 70 -4.47 -0.97 2.67
C ARG A 70 -3.42 0.14 2.65
N LEU A 71 -2.17 -0.16 2.30
CA LEU A 71 -1.14 0.87 2.15
C LEU A 71 -1.48 1.85 1.03
N ALA A 72 -1.99 1.36 -0.09
CA ALA A 72 -2.42 2.21 -1.20
C ALA A 72 -3.60 3.11 -0.79
N GLU A 73 -4.56 2.60 0.00
CA GLU A 73 -5.66 3.39 0.56
C GLU A 73 -5.14 4.48 1.51
N HIS A 74 -4.26 4.13 2.45
CA HIS A 74 -3.66 5.11 3.37
C HIS A 74 -2.88 6.19 2.64
N ARG A 75 -2.14 5.82 1.59
CA ARG A 75 -1.41 6.77 0.76
C ARG A 75 -2.36 7.76 0.07
N ARG A 76 -3.47 7.28 -0.49
CA ARG A 76 -4.51 8.14 -1.10
C ARG A 76 -5.13 9.08 -0.08
N ALA A 77 -5.53 8.55 1.08
CA ALA A 77 -6.12 9.34 2.15
C ALA A 77 -5.17 10.45 2.65
N LEU A 78 -3.88 10.13 2.80
CA LEU A 78 -2.85 11.10 3.17
C LEU A 78 -2.73 12.21 2.14
N THR A 79 -2.61 11.87 0.85
CA THR A 79 -2.49 12.86 -0.23
C THR A 79 -3.72 13.78 -0.29
N THR A 80 -4.93 13.21 -0.32
CA THR A 80 -6.17 14.00 -0.35
C THR A 80 -6.35 14.87 0.89
N GLY A 81 -6.02 14.35 2.09
CA GLY A 81 -6.13 15.11 3.33
C GLY A 81 -5.19 16.32 3.36
N VAL A 82 -3.97 16.17 2.85
CA VAL A 82 -2.97 17.23 2.81
C VAL A 82 -3.31 18.29 1.78
N GLU A 83 -3.77 17.90 0.59
CA GLU A 83 -4.30 18.83 -0.42
C GLU A 83 -5.48 19.64 0.12
N SER A 84 -6.40 18.99 0.83
CA SER A 84 -7.56 19.66 1.45
C SER A 84 -7.12 20.67 2.51
N LEU A 85 -6.14 20.31 3.35
CA LEU A 85 -5.63 21.21 4.39
C LEU A 85 -4.87 22.40 3.78
N ALA A 86 -4.07 22.17 2.74
CA ALA A 86 -3.37 23.24 2.03
C ALA A 86 -4.34 24.22 1.35
N SER A 87 -5.44 23.72 0.78
CA SER A 87 -6.51 24.58 0.22
C SER A 87 -7.17 25.42 1.31
N ALA A 88 -7.52 24.82 2.45
CA ALA A 88 -8.15 25.55 3.55
C ALA A 88 -7.22 26.61 4.16
N ASP A 89 -5.91 26.34 4.25
CA ASP A 89 -4.91 27.30 4.71
C ASP A 89 -4.76 28.48 3.73
N ALA A 90 -4.78 28.22 2.42
CA ALA A 90 -4.77 29.26 1.39
C ALA A 90 -6.03 30.14 1.42
N ASP A 91 -7.21 29.53 1.57
CA ASP A 91 -8.49 30.26 1.69
C ASP A 91 -8.51 31.15 2.94
N ALA A 92 -8.00 30.63 4.06
CA ALA A 92 -7.87 31.40 5.29
C ALA A 92 -6.90 32.58 5.11
N ALA A 93 -5.72 32.35 4.51
CA ALA A 93 -4.75 33.40 4.24
C ALA A 93 -5.33 34.52 3.36
N ALA A 94 -6.05 34.16 2.29
CA ALA A 94 -6.71 35.10 1.41
C ALA A 94 -7.82 35.92 2.12
N ALA A 95 -8.52 35.34 3.08
CA ALA A 95 -9.52 36.04 3.89
C ALA A 95 -8.92 37.07 4.86
N PHE A 96 -7.63 36.93 5.21
CA PHE A 96 -6.91 37.84 6.10
C PHE A 96 -6.05 38.87 5.37
N GLU A 97 -5.91 38.82 4.03
CA GLU A 97 -5.34 39.93 3.27
C GLU A 97 -6.26 41.15 3.42
N PRO A 98 -5.85 42.21 4.15
CA PRO A 98 -6.70 43.36 4.36
C PRO A 98 -6.89 44.05 3.02
N GLY A 99 -8.16 44.22 2.63
CA GLY A 99 -8.52 45.04 1.48
C GLY A 99 -7.81 46.39 1.56
N ASP A 100 -7.06 46.70 0.50
CA ASP A 100 -6.43 47.97 0.23
C ASP A 100 -7.39 49.13 0.60
N PRO A 101 -7.10 49.92 1.66
CA PRO A 101 -7.93 51.07 1.98
C PRO A 101 -7.63 52.17 0.96
N ARG A 102 -8.50 52.24 -0.05
CA ARG A 102 -8.62 53.41 -0.93
C ARG A 102 -8.87 54.70 -0.15
#